data_AF-A0A0E3V7I1-F1
#
_entry.id   AF-A0A0E3V7I1-F1
#
_cell.length_a   1.000
_cell.length_b   1.000
_cell.length_c   1.000
_cell.angle_alpha   90.00
_cell.angle_beta   90.00
_cell.angle_gamma   90.00
#
_symmetry.space_group_name_H-M   'P 1'
#
loop_
_entity.id
_entity.type
_entity.pdbx_description
1 polymer ?
#
loop_
_entity_poly.entity_id
_entity_poly.type
_entity_poly.pdbx_seq_one_letter_code
_entity_poly.pdbx_strand_id
1 'polypeptide(L)'
;MMLHKLVNGTLLTPYRAIQGGTIVIGDGQVLGVHEGPVDVPDAVEIDAKGQFVAPCFIDIHVHGGGGFDFRKMALLNYLIEQRLRVALPP
;
A
#
# COMPACT_ATOMS: atom_id res chain seq x y z
N MET A 1 -16.88 5.64 -8.61
CA MET A 1 -15.96 4.73 -7.89
C MET A 1 -14.58 4.97 -8.45
N MET A 2 -13.54 5.14 -7.62
CA MET A 2 -12.20 5.46 -8.11
C MET A 2 -11.43 4.16 -8.39
N LEU A 3 -11.06 3.95 -9.64
CA LEU A 3 -10.27 2.80 -10.08
C LEU A 3 -8.80 3.20 -10.23
N HIS A 4 -7.91 2.27 -9.89
CA HIS A 4 -6.49 2.39 -10.18
C HIS A 4 -6.03 1.16 -10.95
N LYS A 5 -5.04 1.34 -11.83
CA LYS A 5 -4.30 0.23 -12.43
C LYS A 5 -2.81 0.42 -12.23
N LEU A 6 -2.12 -0.60 -11.70
CA LEU A 6 -0.67 -0.64 -11.66
C LEU A 6 -0.18 -1.35 -12.91
N VAL A 7 0.77 -0.73 -13.63
CA VAL A 7 1.31 -1.23 -14.90
C VAL A 7 2.84 -1.23 -14.89
N ASN A 8 3.43 -1.83 -15.92
CA ASN A 8 4.88 -1.78 -16.17
C ASN A 8 5.70 -2.26 -14.96
N GLY A 9 5.25 -3.31 -14.28
CA GLY A 9 5.95 -3.94 -13.16
C GLY A 9 6.08 -5.45 -13.36
N THR A 10 6.90 -6.06 -12.52
CA THR A 10 6.90 -7.53 -12.36
C THR A 10 6.07 -7.88 -11.14
N LEU A 11 4.92 -8.51 -11.35
CA LEU A 11 4.00 -8.85 -10.27
C LEU A 11 4.44 -10.14 -9.59
N LEU A 12 4.75 -10.06 -8.30
CA LEU A 12 5.06 -11.21 -7.47
C LEU A 12 3.77 -11.73 -6.83
N THR A 13 3.29 -12.86 -7.33
CA THR A 13 2.16 -13.59 -6.73
C THR A 13 2.69 -14.75 -5.88
N PRO A 14 1.87 -15.37 -5.01
CA PRO A 14 2.27 -16.55 -4.27
C PRO A 14 2.74 -17.74 -5.14
N TYR A 15 2.36 -17.75 -6.42
CA TYR A 15 2.57 -18.90 -7.31
C TYR A 15 3.61 -18.63 -8.40
N ARG A 16 3.74 -17.38 -8.86
CA ARG A 16 4.62 -17.01 -9.98
C ARG A 16 4.95 -15.51 -10.00
N ALA A 17 6.01 -15.17 -10.73
CA ALA A 17 6.29 -13.82 -11.17
C ALA A 17 5.66 -13.57 -12.56
N ILE A 18 4.97 -12.45 -12.73
CA ILE A 18 4.33 -12.04 -13.99
C ILE A 18 5.02 -10.77 -14.49
N GLN A 19 5.86 -10.90 -15.50
CA GLN A 19 6.54 -9.76 -16.12
C GLN A 19 5.56 -8.97 -16.99
N GLY A 20 5.49 -7.65 -16.80
CA GLY A 20 4.59 -6.77 -17.56
C GLY A 20 3.11 -6.97 -17.21
N GLY A 21 2.81 -7.47 -16.01
CA GLY A 21 1.43 -7.68 -15.55
C GLY A 21 0.74 -6.37 -15.16
N THR A 22 -0.59 -6.42 -15.10
CA THR A 22 -1.46 -5.32 -14.65
C THR A 22 -2.24 -5.73 -13.41
N ILE A 23 -2.30 -4.87 -12.39
CA ILE A 23 -3.21 -5.03 -11.23
C ILE A 23 -4.29 -3.96 -11.30
N VAL A 24 -5.55 -4.35 -11.16
CA VAL A 24 -6.69 -3.43 -11.08
C VAL A 24 -7.19 -3.35 -9.65
N ILE A 25 -7.36 -2.14 -9.14
CA ILE A 25 -7.76 -1.87 -7.75
C ILE A 25 -8.99 -0.95 -7.76
N GLY A 26 -9.98 -1.28 -6.93
CA GLY A 26 -11.15 -0.45 -6.67
C GLY A 26 -11.68 -0.69 -5.26
N ASP A 27 -12.15 0.38 -4.60
CA ASP A 27 -12.69 0.33 -3.24
C ASP A 27 -11.78 -0.39 -2.22
N GLY A 28 -10.46 -0.15 -2.33
CA GLY A 28 -9.46 -0.75 -1.45
C GLY A 28 -9.21 -2.24 -1.67
N GLN A 29 -9.76 -2.83 -2.74
CA GLN A 29 -9.62 -4.25 -3.07
C GLN A 29 -8.94 -4.45 -4.42
N VAL A 30 -8.21 -5.56 -4.55
CA VAL A 30 -7.71 -6.02 -5.85
C VAL A 30 -8.88 -6.65 -6.61
N LEU A 31 -9.29 -6.01 -7.71
CA LEU A 31 -10.37 -6.49 -8.57
C LEU A 31 -9.87 -7.52 -9.59
N GLY A 32 -8.59 -7.45 -9.98
CA GLY A 32 -8.01 -8.36 -10.95
C GLY A 32 -6.50 -8.26 -11.04
N VAL A 33 -5.87 -9.38 -11.43
CA VAL A 33 -4.44 -9.48 -11.76
C VAL A 33 -4.36 -10.12 -13.14
N HIS A 34 -3.68 -9.46 -14.06
CA HIS A 34 -3.66 -9.84 -15.47
C HIS A 34 -2.24 -10.03 -15.99
N GLU A 35 -2.08 -11.02 -16.86
CA GLU A 35 -0.84 -11.24 -17.61
C GLU A 35 -0.82 -10.33 -18.83
N GLY A 36 -0.17 -9.19 -18.70
CA GLY A 36 -0.09 -8.16 -19.74
C GLY A 36 -0.95 -6.92 -19.47
N PRO A 37 -0.93 -5.95 -20.41
CA PRO A 37 -1.71 -4.73 -20.33
C PRO A 37 -3.20 -5.01 -20.50
N VAL A 38 -4.03 -4.37 -19.67
CA VAL A 38 -5.48 -4.39 -19.77
C VAL A 38 -5.99 -2.97 -19.83
N ASP A 39 -6.94 -2.74 -20.73
CA ASP A 39 -7.66 -1.48 -20.78
C ASP A 39 -8.74 -1.46 -19.69
N VAL A 40 -8.68 -0.44 -18.84
CA VAL A 40 -9.62 -0.22 -17.76
C VAL A 40 -10.06 1.24 -17.86
N PRO A 41 -11.22 1.50 -18.48
CA PRO A 41 -11.73 2.86 -18.61
C PRO A 41 -11.81 3.56 -17.27
N ASP A 42 -11.48 4.85 -17.26
CA ASP A 42 -11.52 5.74 -16.09
C ASP A 42 -10.60 5.35 -14.91
N ALA A 43 -9.73 4.35 -15.07
CA ALA A 43 -8.74 4.00 -14.05
C ALA A 43 -7.53 4.95 -14.08
N VAL A 44 -7.12 5.41 -12.91
CA VAL A 44 -5.87 6.13 -12.71
C VAL A 44 -4.70 5.17 -12.88
N GLU A 45 -3.82 5.44 -13.83
CA GLU A 45 -2.64 4.63 -14.09
C GLU A 45 -1.50 4.95 -13.12
N ILE A 46 -0.91 3.91 -12.54
CA ILE A 46 0.27 3.96 -11.69
C ILE A 46 1.38 3.15 -12.36
N ASP A 47 2.43 3.82 -12.82
CA ASP A 47 3.58 3.19 -13.46
C ASP A 47 4.57 2.67 -12.40
N ALA A 48 4.79 1.35 -12.36
CA ALA A 48 5.75 0.70 -11.48
C ALA A 48 7.21 0.79 -11.96
N LYS A 49 7.47 1.41 -13.12
CA LYS A 49 8.81 1.72 -13.65
C LYS A 49 9.75 0.51 -13.77
N GLY A 50 9.20 -0.63 -14.18
CA GLY A 50 9.90 -1.91 -14.29
C GLY A 50 10.23 -2.59 -12.96
N GLN A 51 9.78 -2.05 -11.83
CA GLN A 51 10.08 -2.61 -10.50
C GLN A 51 9.18 -3.79 -10.15
N PHE A 52 9.54 -4.48 -9.05
CA PHE A 52 8.70 -5.52 -8.48
C PHE A 52 7.50 -4.92 -7.75
N VAL A 53 6.33 -5.50 -7.99
CA VAL A 53 5.10 -5.23 -7.25
C VAL A 53 4.75 -6.50 -6.49
N ALA A 54 4.70 -6.43 -5.17
CA ALA A 54 4.42 -7.57 -4.30
C ALA A 54 3.32 -7.23 -3.29
N PRO A 55 2.62 -8.23 -2.74
CA PRO A 55 1.90 -8.05 -1.50
C PRO A 55 2.79 -7.41 -0.44
N CYS A 56 2.21 -6.58 0.43
CA CYS A 56 2.94 -6.03 1.56
C CYS A 56 3.44 -7.17 2.46
N PHE A 57 4.55 -6.92 3.16
CA PHE A 57 5.06 -7.87 4.14
C PHE A 57 4.21 -7.85 5.41
N ILE A 58 4.06 -9.03 6.02
CA ILE A 58 3.45 -9.21 7.34
C ILE A 58 4.60 -9.50 8.30
N ASP A 59 4.91 -8.53 9.16
CA ASP A 59 5.89 -8.70 10.23
C ASP A 59 5.20 -9.20 11.50
N ILE A 60 5.49 -10.44 11.89
CA ILE A 60 4.92 -11.08 13.08
C ILE A 60 5.71 -10.80 14.36
N HIS A 61 6.90 -10.22 14.25
CA HIS A 61 7.77 -9.95 15.40
C HIS A 61 8.62 -8.70 15.16
N VAL A 62 8.03 -7.56 15.48
CA VAL A 62 8.71 -6.27 15.51
C VAL A 62 9.01 -5.89 16.97
N HIS A 63 10.08 -5.13 17.22
CA HIS A 63 10.39 -4.53 18.54
C HIS A 63 10.28 -2.99 18.56
N GLY A 64 10.07 -2.38 17.39
CA GLY A 64 10.04 -0.94 17.18
C GLY A 64 10.29 -0.60 15.71
N GLY A 65 10.14 0.66 15.34
CA GLY A 65 10.35 1.18 13.99
C GLY A 65 10.60 2.68 14.00
N GLY A 66 11.29 3.20 12.97
CA GLY A 66 11.48 4.66 12.81
C GLY A 66 12.31 5.34 13.92
N GLY A 67 13.20 4.60 14.60
CA GLY A 67 14.01 5.11 15.71
C GLY A 67 13.34 5.01 17.10
N PHE A 68 12.16 4.41 17.19
CA PHE A 68 11.42 4.23 18.43
C PHE A 68 11.15 2.75 18.71
N ASP A 69 11.23 2.36 19.98
CA ASP A 69 10.72 1.08 20.45
C ASP A 69 9.19 1.13 20.65
N PHE A 70 8.57 -0.04 20.84
CA PHE A 70 7.12 -0.16 21.10
C PHE A 70 6.60 0.76 22.21
N ARG A 71 7.38 0.93 23.28
CA ARG A 71 6.97 1.72 24.45
C ARG A 71 6.94 3.21 24.09
N LYS A 72 7.97 3.68 23.39
CA LYS A 72 8.07 5.07 22.96
C LYS A 72 7.07 5.43 21.87
N MET A 73 6.74 4.49 20.97
CA MET A 73 5.74 4.73 19.92
C MET A 73 4.33 4.93 20.53
N ALA A 74 3.96 4.13 21.53
CA ALA A 74 2.70 4.29 22.25
C ALA A 74 2.64 5.63 23.01
N LEU A 75 3.74 6.03 23.66
CA LEU A 75 3.83 7.32 24.34
C LEU A 75 3.76 8.49 23.36
N LEU A 76 4.42 8.40 22.20
CA LEU A 76 4.38 9.44 21.17
C LEU A 76 2.96 9.64 20.63
N ASN A 77 2.24 8.55 20.35
CA ASN A 77 0.85 8.64 19.89
C ASN A 77 -0.06 9.29 20.94
N TYR A 78 0.06 8.88 22.22
CA TYR A 78 -0.67 9.51 23.31
C TYR A 78 -0.39 11.02 23.42
N LEU A 79 0.88 11.43 23.33
CA LEU A 79 1.25 12.85 23.40
C LEU A 79 0.72 13.66 22.20
N ILE A 80 0.71 13.09 21.00
CA ILE A 80 0.13 13.72 19.82
C ILE A 80 -1.38 13.88 19.98
N GLU A 81 -2.09 12.85 20.43
CA GLU A 81 -3.53 12.90 20.67
C GLU A 81 -3.89 13.92 21.76
N GLN A 82 -3.12 13.98 22.85
CA GLN A 82 -3.32 14.98 23.90
C GLN A 82 -3.08 16.40 23.36
N ARG A 83 -2.03 16.61 22.56
CA ARG A 83 -1.70 17.93 22.01
C ARG A 83 -2.70 18.40 20.94
N LEU A 84 -3.27 17.48 20.16
CA LEU A 84 -4.35 17.77 19.21
C LEU A 84 -5.68 18.10 19.91
N ARG A 85 -5.98 17.46 21.06
CA ARG A 85 -7.18 17.77 21.85
C ARG A 85 -7.17 19.14 22.52
N VAL A 86 -5.98 19.71 22.82
CA VAL A 86 -5.88 21.08 23.35
C VAL A 86 -5.86 22.13 22.23
N ALA A 87 -5.59 21.74 20.98
CA ALA A 87 -5.41 22.65 19.85
C ALA A 87 -6.67 22.87 18.99
N LEU A 88 -7.75 22.12 19.22
CA LEU A 88 -9.05 22.35 18.57
C LEU A 88 -9.97 23.10 19.55
N PRO A 89 -10.42 24.32 19.23
CA PRO A 89 -11.46 24.97 20.01
C PRO A 89 -12.78 24.17 19.88
N PRO A 90 -13.71 24.30 20.86
CA PRO A 90 -15.00 23.62 20.84
C PRO A 90 -15.83 23.93 19.59
#